data_AF-A0A1B6MNN2-F1
#
_entry.id   AF-A0A1B6MNN2-F1
#
_cell.length_a   1.000
_cell.length_b   1.000
_cell.length_c   1.000
_cell.angle_alpha   90.00
_cell.angle_beta   90.00
_cell.angle_gamma   90.00
#
_symmetry.space_group_name_H-M   'P 1'
#
loop_
_entity.id
_entity.type
_entity.pdbx_description
1 polymer ?
#
loop_
_entity_poly.entity_id
_entity_poly.type
_entity_poly.pdbx_seq_one_letter_code
_entity_poly.pdbx_strand_id
1 'polypeptide(L)'
;PMSVTVSGGAGGRNGGPKRTNSDDAINKAVDCANVVRNKFTEGLDFSTITDWTTELRPSMRKLRQAMDGLLKTARLTHSVFRVQEDRRTAQKACNVRYRRHVCFSQALTALVTALMAKLWCQKPDPVFLLVLTTVGPLVSFEGLLSYYGDEVDMWGDMVVAVEDLQTVGFTMARCPPNTRQEQAV
;
A
#
# COMPACT_ATOMS: atom_id res chain seq x y z
N PRO A 1 -3.53 -25.08 -12.06
CA PRO A 1 -4.22 -26.22 -12.73
C PRO A 1 -5.34 -26.77 -11.86
N MET A 2 -6.60 -26.43 -12.17
CA MET A 2 -7.75 -27.20 -11.69
C MET A 2 -8.68 -27.41 -12.87
N SER A 3 -8.82 -28.68 -13.26
CA SER A 3 -9.71 -29.18 -14.29
C SER A 3 -11.07 -29.51 -13.68
N VAL A 4 -12.14 -29.21 -14.41
CA VAL A 4 -13.42 -29.89 -14.21
C VAL A 4 -13.98 -30.24 -15.60
N THR A 5 -14.14 -31.54 -15.83
CA THR A 5 -14.84 -32.18 -16.96
C THR A 5 -15.87 -33.11 -16.29
N VAL A 6 -17.18 -33.03 -16.55
CA VAL A 6 -18.02 -33.74 -17.55
C VAL A 6 -19.45 -33.53 -16.98
N SER A 7 -20.51 -33.20 -17.73
CA SER A 7 -21.28 -34.19 -18.47
C SER A 7 -22.29 -33.55 -19.41
N GLY A 8 -22.36 -34.11 -20.61
CA GLY A 8 -23.36 -33.79 -21.62
C GLY A 8 -24.68 -34.50 -21.35
N GLY A 9 -25.76 -33.81 -21.68
CA GLY A 9 -27.08 -34.37 -21.90
C GLY A 9 -27.68 -33.69 -23.13
N ALA A 10 -27.79 -34.44 -24.23
CA ALA A 10 -28.44 -34.02 -25.46
C ALA A 10 -29.96 -34.22 -25.35
N GLY A 11 -30.76 -33.31 -25.91
CA GLY A 11 -32.20 -33.57 -26.11
C GLY A 11 -33.11 -32.35 -26.27
N GLY A 12 -33.12 -31.76 -27.47
CA GLY A 12 -34.37 -31.56 -28.24
C GLY A 12 -35.44 -30.52 -27.85
N ARG A 13 -35.47 -29.46 -28.68
CA ARG A 13 -36.65 -28.83 -29.35
C ARG A 13 -37.45 -27.70 -28.66
N ASN A 14 -37.37 -26.56 -29.39
CA ASN A 14 -38.39 -25.59 -29.78
C ASN A 14 -38.92 -24.55 -28.80
N GLY A 15 -38.82 -23.29 -29.25
CA GLY A 15 -39.61 -22.15 -28.78
C GLY A 15 -38.76 -20.93 -28.45
N GLY A 16 -38.26 -20.20 -29.45
CA GLY A 16 -37.49 -18.98 -29.21
C GLY A 16 -38.34 -17.80 -28.73
N PRO A 17 -37.73 -16.75 -28.15
CA PRO A 17 -38.17 -15.39 -28.34
C PRO A 17 -37.39 -14.81 -29.52
N LYS A 18 -38.13 -14.64 -30.61
CA LYS A 18 -37.79 -13.86 -31.80
C LYS A 18 -37.18 -12.54 -31.35
N ARG A 19 -35.91 -12.26 -31.70
CA ARG A 19 -35.32 -10.93 -31.51
C ARG A 19 -36.28 -9.94 -32.17
N THR A 20 -36.83 -9.10 -31.32
CA THR A 20 -38.01 -8.31 -31.57
C THR A 20 -37.68 -7.20 -32.55
N ASN A 21 -38.23 -7.33 -33.76
CA ASN A 21 -39.10 -6.37 -34.45
C ASN A 21 -38.58 -4.93 -34.70
N SER A 22 -37.48 -4.46 -34.13
CA SER A 22 -37.08 -3.05 -34.22
C SER A 22 -36.29 -2.76 -35.48
N ASP A 23 -35.28 -3.58 -35.79
CA ASP A 23 -34.47 -3.40 -37.01
C ASP A 23 -35.27 -3.77 -38.27
N ASP A 24 -36.15 -4.79 -38.18
CA ASP A 24 -37.06 -5.17 -39.26
C ASP A 24 -38.22 -4.18 -39.43
N ALA A 25 -38.75 -3.56 -38.36
CA ALA A 25 -39.77 -2.51 -38.49
C ALA A 25 -39.21 -1.23 -39.10
N ILE A 26 -37.94 -0.89 -38.82
CA ILE A 26 -37.27 0.25 -39.45
C ILE A 26 -37.09 -0.01 -40.95
N ASN A 27 -36.59 -1.19 -41.34
CA ASN A 27 -36.44 -1.54 -42.76
C ASN A 27 -37.81 -1.65 -43.48
N LYS A 28 -38.84 -2.18 -42.81
CA LYS A 28 -40.19 -2.31 -43.39
C LYS A 28 -40.94 -0.97 -43.47
N ALA A 29 -40.73 -0.06 -42.53
CA ALA A 29 -41.28 1.30 -42.59
C ALA A 29 -40.61 2.13 -43.71
N VAL A 30 -39.33 1.87 -43.98
CA VAL A 30 -38.57 2.46 -45.10
C VAL A 30 -39.12 1.98 -46.45
N ASP A 31 -39.45 0.69 -46.58
CA ASP A 31 -40.07 0.15 -47.80
C ASP A 31 -41.50 0.68 -48.04
N CYS A 32 -42.30 0.84 -46.99
CA CYS A 32 -43.67 1.36 -47.12
C CYS A 32 -43.74 2.87 -47.40
N ALA A 33 -42.75 3.65 -46.94
CA ALA A 33 -42.68 5.09 -47.21
C ALA A 33 -42.35 5.40 -48.69
N ASN A 34 -41.77 4.45 -49.42
CA ASN A 34 -41.34 4.65 -50.80
C ASN A 34 -42.50 4.59 -51.82
N VAL A 35 -43.69 4.14 -51.40
CA VAL A 35 -44.85 3.88 -52.29
C VAL A 35 -45.84 5.06 -52.35
N VAL A 36 -45.83 6.01 -51.41
CA VAL A 36 -46.75 7.17 -51.42
C VAL A 36 -45.95 8.47 -51.55
N ARG A 37 -45.65 8.84 -52.79
CA ARG A 37 -44.89 10.06 -53.15
C ARG A 37 -45.87 11.20 -53.44
N ASN A 38 -46.00 12.18 -52.55
CA ASN A 38 -46.78 13.40 -52.77
C ASN A 38 -45.84 14.58 -53.11
N LYS A 39 -46.24 15.45 -54.03
CA LYS A 39 -45.45 16.62 -54.52
C LYS A 39 -44.93 17.59 -53.45
N PHE A 40 -45.43 17.51 -52.21
CA PHE A 40 -44.95 18.31 -51.07
C PHE A 40 -43.72 17.72 -50.37
N THR A 41 -43.39 16.45 -50.62
CA THR A 41 -42.25 15.75 -49.98
C THR A 41 -41.11 15.46 -50.95
N GLU A 42 -41.23 15.84 -52.23
CA GLU A 42 -40.22 15.62 -53.29
C GLU A 42 -38.90 16.41 -53.09
N GLY A 43 -38.82 17.27 -52.07
CA GLY A 43 -37.58 18.00 -51.71
C GLY A 43 -37.13 17.78 -50.27
N LEU A 44 -37.81 16.93 -49.51
CA LEU A 44 -37.36 16.49 -48.19
C LEU A 44 -36.79 15.09 -48.35
N ASP A 45 -35.54 15.04 -48.81
CA ASP A 45 -34.76 13.83 -48.93
C ASP A 45 -34.57 13.20 -47.55
N PHE A 46 -35.52 12.36 -47.11
CA PHE A 46 -35.36 11.55 -45.91
C PHE A 46 -34.06 10.72 -45.96
N SER A 47 -33.58 10.41 -47.17
CA SER A 47 -32.24 9.88 -47.47
C SER A 47 -31.13 10.74 -46.88
N THR A 48 -31.13 12.06 -47.06
CA THR A 48 -30.11 12.97 -46.49
C THR A 48 -30.12 13.01 -44.96
N ILE A 49 -31.30 12.87 -44.34
CA ILE A 49 -31.45 12.76 -42.88
C ILE A 49 -30.97 11.39 -42.36
N THR A 50 -31.14 10.33 -43.14
CA THR A 50 -30.54 9.01 -42.83
C THR A 50 -29.06 8.92 -43.16
N ASP A 51 -28.54 9.71 -44.10
CA ASP A 51 -27.14 9.69 -44.50
C ASP A 51 -26.24 10.25 -43.39
N TRP A 52 -26.60 11.38 -42.77
CA TRP A 52 -25.79 11.90 -41.66
C TRP A 52 -25.79 10.97 -40.45
N THR A 53 -26.88 10.24 -40.18
CA THR A 53 -26.93 9.29 -39.07
C THR A 53 -26.13 8.02 -39.35
N THR A 54 -26.03 7.58 -40.61
CA THR A 54 -25.15 6.47 -41.01
C THR A 54 -23.68 6.89 -41.01
N GLU A 55 -23.39 8.14 -41.38
CA GLU A 55 -22.05 8.75 -41.38
C GLU A 55 -21.55 9.07 -39.95
N LEU A 56 -22.45 9.39 -39.01
CA LEU A 56 -22.13 9.63 -37.60
C LEU A 56 -21.85 8.33 -36.82
N ARG A 57 -22.50 7.22 -37.21
CA ARG A 57 -22.39 5.91 -36.57
C ARG A 57 -20.93 5.39 -36.43
N PRO A 58 -20.05 5.46 -37.45
CA PRO A 58 -18.66 5.07 -37.30
C PRO A 58 -17.90 5.95 -36.30
N SER A 59 -18.18 7.24 -36.23
CA SER A 59 -17.56 8.16 -35.26
C SER A 59 -17.95 7.81 -33.81
N MET A 60 -19.23 7.53 -33.56
CA MET A 60 -19.68 7.07 -32.24
C MET A 60 -19.06 5.71 -31.86
N ARG A 61 -18.92 4.79 -32.83
CA ARG A 61 -18.24 3.51 -32.59
C ARG A 61 -16.76 3.70 -32.24
N LYS A 62 -16.05 4.56 -32.97
CA LYS A 62 -14.64 4.92 -32.69
C LYS A 62 -14.48 5.53 -31.30
N LEU A 63 -15.37 6.46 -30.92
CA LEU A 63 -15.37 7.04 -29.58
C LEU A 63 -15.60 5.98 -28.50
N ARG A 64 -16.56 5.08 -28.70
CA ARG A 64 -16.84 4.01 -27.73
C ARG A 64 -15.67 3.04 -27.58
N GLN A 65 -15.04 2.67 -28.69
CA GLN A 65 -13.81 1.87 -28.68
C GLN A 65 -12.65 2.59 -27.99
N ALA A 66 -12.49 3.90 -28.22
CA ALA A 66 -11.47 4.71 -27.55
C ALA A 66 -11.71 4.80 -26.04
N MET A 67 -12.97 4.96 -25.61
CA MET A 67 -13.36 4.98 -24.20
C MET A 67 -13.13 3.62 -23.54
N ASP A 68 -13.47 2.51 -24.20
CA ASP A 68 -13.19 1.16 -23.71
C ASP A 68 -11.68 0.91 -23.59
N GLY A 69 -10.90 1.41 -24.55
CA GLY A 69 -9.44 1.40 -24.50
C GLY A 69 -8.90 2.18 -23.30
N LEU A 70 -9.39 3.41 -23.10
CA LEU A 70 -9.01 4.26 -21.97
C LEU A 70 -9.37 3.61 -20.62
N LEU A 71 -10.56 3.03 -20.50
CA LEU A 71 -11.00 2.34 -19.28
C LEU A 71 -10.11 1.13 -18.95
N LYS A 72 -9.71 0.36 -19.96
CA LYS A 72 -8.76 -0.74 -19.79
C LYS A 72 -7.40 -0.23 -19.30
N THR A 73 -6.86 0.80 -19.95
CA THR A 73 -5.59 1.42 -19.54
C THR A 73 -5.66 1.96 -18.13
N ALA A 74 -6.73 2.68 -17.75
CA ALA A 74 -6.91 3.22 -16.41
C ALA A 74 -6.94 2.11 -15.34
N ARG A 75 -7.64 0.99 -15.59
CA ARG A 75 -7.68 -0.17 -14.68
C ARG A 75 -6.32 -0.84 -14.52
N LEU A 76 -5.58 -0.99 -15.62
CA LEU A 76 -4.22 -1.52 -15.59
C LEU A 76 -3.29 -0.60 -14.80
N THR A 77 -3.30 0.70 -15.11
CA THR A 77 -2.50 1.71 -14.40
C THR A 77 -2.80 1.72 -12.91
N HIS A 78 -4.08 1.76 -12.51
CA HIS A 78 -4.48 1.68 -11.10
C HIS A 78 -3.98 0.40 -10.42
N SER A 79 -4.09 -0.75 -11.10
CA SER A 79 -3.58 -2.02 -10.57
C SER A 79 -2.07 -2.00 -10.36
N VAL A 80 -1.31 -1.40 -11.29
CA VAL A 80 0.14 -1.21 -11.19
C VAL A 80 0.48 -0.28 -10.03
N PHE A 81 -0.18 0.87 -9.92
CA PHE A 81 0.03 1.81 -8.81
C PHE A 81 -0.22 1.15 -7.47
N ARG A 82 -1.32 0.40 -7.32
CA ARG A 82 -1.64 -0.30 -6.07
C ARG A 82 -0.56 -1.32 -5.67
N VAL A 83 -0.04 -2.08 -6.63
CA VAL A 83 1.06 -3.04 -6.39
C VAL A 83 2.37 -2.33 -6.05
N GLN A 84 2.66 -1.19 -6.69
CA GLN A 84 3.87 -0.40 -6.40
C GLN A 84 3.78 0.33 -5.05
N GLU A 85 2.60 0.83 -4.70
CA GLU A 85 2.33 1.55 -3.46
C GLU A 85 2.54 0.66 -2.25
N ASP A 86 2.07 -0.58 -2.28
CA ASP A 86 2.32 -1.56 -1.21
C ASP A 86 3.83 -1.76 -0.98
N ARG A 87 4.61 -1.91 -2.06
CA ARG A 87 6.08 -2.03 -1.97
C ARG A 87 6.74 -0.78 -1.41
N ARG A 88 6.33 0.42 -1.86
CA ARG A 88 6.87 1.70 -1.36
C ARG A 88 6.55 1.91 0.11
N THR A 89 5.33 1.57 0.52
CA THR A 89 4.87 1.66 1.91
C THR A 89 5.61 0.66 2.80
N ALA A 90 5.76 -0.59 2.34
CA ALA A 90 6.54 -1.60 3.03
C ALA A 90 8.01 -1.18 3.18
N GLN A 91 8.61 -0.61 2.13
CA GLN A 91 9.98 -0.10 2.18
C GLN A 91 10.12 1.05 3.19
N LYS A 92 9.20 2.01 3.20
CA LYS A 92 9.18 3.09 4.20
C LYS A 92 9.05 2.54 5.62
N ALA A 93 8.14 1.61 5.85
CA ALA A 93 7.96 0.97 7.15
C ALA A 93 9.22 0.20 7.59
N CYS A 94 9.88 -0.49 6.67
CA CYS A 94 11.15 -1.17 6.91
C CYS A 94 12.25 -0.17 7.31
N ASN A 95 12.40 0.93 6.57
CA ASN A 95 13.38 1.97 6.85
C ASN A 95 13.15 2.61 8.23
N VAL A 96 11.90 2.90 8.59
CA VAL A 96 11.55 3.46 9.91
C VAL A 96 11.88 2.46 11.03
N ARG A 97 11.52 1.18 10.88
CA ARG A 97 11.89 0.14 11.86
C ARG A 97 13.40 0.03 12.00
N TYR A 98 14.12 0.03 10.89
CA TYR A 98 15.58 -0.03 10.89
C TYR A 98 16.19 1.15 11.66
N ARG A 99 15.78 2.39 11.37
CA ARG A 99 16.24 3.58 12.12
C ARG A 99 15.96 3.44 13.61
N ARG A 100 14.75 3.02 13.99
CA ARG A 100 14.40 2.79 15.40
C ARG A 100 15.29 1.74 16.07
N HIS A 101 15.58 0.62 15.40
CA HIS A 101 16.49 -0.39 15.94
C HIS A 101 17.92 0.12 16.14
N VAL A 102 18.43 0.89 15.17
CA VAL A 102 19.76 1.51 15.27
C VAL A 102 19.82 2.51 16.42
N CYS A 103 18.87 3.44 16.48
CA CYS A 103 18.84 4.47 17.52
C CYS A 103 18.61 3.88 18.91
N PHE A 104 17.75 2.86 19.04
CA PHE A 104 17.60 2.11 20.28
C PHE A 104 18.92 1.45 20.72
N SER A 105 19.62 0.78 19.80
CA SER A 105 20.92 0.17 20.10
C SER A 105 21.95 1.23 20.53
N GLN A 106 21.96 2.40 19.91
CA GLN A 106 22.85 3.51 20.28
C GLN A 106 22.52 4.02 21.68
N ALA A 107 21.25 4.28 21.98
CA ALA A 107 20.80 4.76 23.29
C ALA A 107 21.11 3.74 24.40
N LEU A 108 20.85 2.45 24.15
CA LEU A 108 21.16 1.37 25.08
C LEU A 108 22.67 1.24 25.32
N THR A 109 23.48 1.34 24.26
CA THR A 109 24.94 1.27 24.36
C THR A 109 25.48 2.45 25.17
N ALA A 110 24.99 3.67 24.92
CA ALA A 110 25.36 4.85 25.69
C ALA A 110 25.01 4.69 27.17
N LEU A 111 23.80 4.19 27.46
CA LEU A 111 23.34 3.90 28.82
C LEU A 111 24.24 2.89 29.54
N VAL A 112 24.45 1.72 28.93
CA VAL A 112 25.30 0.66 29.50
C VAL A 112 26.72 1.16 29.72
N THR A 113 27.28 1.87 28.75
CA THR A 113 28.65 2.41 28.85
C THR A 113 28.76 3.44 29.96
N ALA A 114 27.78 4.34 30.09
CA ALA A 114 27.73 5.32 31.17
C ALA A 114 27.61 4.65 32.55
N LEU A 115 26.76 3.62 32.69
CA LEU A 115 26.64 2.85 33.92
C LEU A 115 27.94 2.14 34.27
N MET A 116 28.60 1.49 33.30
CA MET A 116 29.88 0.83 33.52
C MET A 116 30.97 1.82 33.90
N ALA A 117 31.04 2.98 33.23
CA ALA A 117 31.98 4.04 33.58
C ALA A 117 31.74 4.56 35.02
N LYS A 118 30.48 4.77 35.42
CA LYS A 118 30.13 5.19 36.79
C LYS A 118 30.51 4.13 37.82
N LEU A 119 30.32 2.84 37.52
CA LEU A 119 30.63 1.74 38.42
C LEU A 119 32.13 1.43 38.53
N TRP A 120 32.88 1.58 37.44
CA TRP A 120 34.30 1.19 37.38
C TRP A 120 35.25 2.35 37.69
N CYS A 121 34.92 3.56 37.23
CA CYS A 121 35.83 4.70 37.34
C CYS A 121 35.58 5.57 38.58
N GLN A 122 34.46 5.37 39.30
CA GLN A 122 34.16 6.10 40.53
C GLN A 122 34.18 5.18 41.74
N LYS A 123 34.53 5.75 42.90
CA LYS A 123 34.46 5.03 44.17
C LYS A 123 32.97 4.69 44.44
N PRO A 124 32.64 3.47 44.90
CA PRO A 124 31.26 3.05 45.09
C PRO A 124 30.56 3.96 46.11
N ASP A 125 29.67 4.82 45.62
CA ASP A 125 28.78 5.61 46.46
C ASP A 125 27.63 4.70 46.94
N PRO A 126 27.48 4.49 48.26
CA PRO A 126 26.45 3.61 48.80
C PRO A 126 25.04 4.10 48.45
N VAL A 127 24.82 5.41 48.31
CA VAL A 127 23.50 5.95 47.94
C VAL A 127 23.19 5.62 46.48
N PHE A 128 24.15 5.85 45.57
CA PHE A 128 24.02 5.45 44.17
C PHE A 128 23.76 3.95 44.02
N LEU A 129 24.51 3.08 44.72
CA LEU A 129 24.31 1.63 44.67
C LEU A 129 22.95 1.21 45.24
N LEU A 130 22.48 1.85 46.30
CA LEU A 130 21.14 1.61 46.85
C LEU A 130 20.06 1.96 45.83
N VAL A 131 20.13 3.15 45.21
CA VAL A 131 19.17 3.56 44.17
C VAL A 131 19.23 2.62 42.97
N LEU A 132 20.43 2.29 42.50
CA LEU A 132 20.63 1.42 41.35
C LEU A 132 20.10 0.00 41.56
N THR A 133 20.10 -0.51 42.80
CA THR A 133 19.58 -1.85 43.13
C THR A 133 18.10 -1.87 43.50
N THR A 134 17.55 -0.75 43.98
CA THR A 134 16.14 -0.67 44.43
C THR A 134 15.20 -0.13 43.37
N VAL A 135 15.60 0.93 42.67
CA VAL A 135 14.81 1.61 41.63
C VAL A 135 15.30 1.23 40.24
N GLY A 136 16.61 1.02 40.10
CA GLY A 136 17.27 0.85 38.80
C GLY A 136 18.02 2.11 38.36
N PRO A 137 18.60 2.11 37.16
CA PRO A 137 19.38 3.23 36.65
C PRO A 137 18.49 4.42 36.34
N LEU A 138 18.75 5.55 37.00
CA LEU A 138 18.16 6.84 36.67
C LEU A 138 19.09 7.58 35.72
N VAL A 139 18.58 7.94 34.55
CA VAL A 139 19.36 8.57 33.47
C VAL A 139 18.66 9.76 32.88
N SER A 140 19.45 10.78 32.56
CA SER A 140 19.03 11.96 31.79
C SER A 140 19.77 11.91 30.45
N PHE A 141 19.01 12.08 29.37
CA PHE A 141 19.56 12.19 28.02
C PHE A 141 19.38 13.61 27.53
N GLU A 142 20.45 14.21 27.05
CA GLU A 142 20.44 15.56 26.48
C GLU A 142 20.92 15.48 25.03
N GLY A 143 20.12 16.02 24.11
CA GLY A 143 20.48 16.17 22.71
C GLY A 143 21.09 17.54 22.46
N LEU A 144 22.23 17.58 21.76
CA LEU A 144 22.88 18.83 21.34
C LEU A 144 22.60 19.17 19.87
N LEU A 145 21.54 18.56 19.31
CA LEU A 145 21.12 18.81 17.94
C LEU A 145 20.34 20.12 17.85
N SER A 146 20.44 20.80 16.73
CA SER A 146 19.67 22.02 16.44
C SER A 146 18.28 21.65 15.88
N TYR A 147 17.31 22.55 16.01
CA TYR A 147 15.95 22.36 15.47
C TYR A 147 15.85 22.74 13.98
N TYR A 148 16.85 22.40 13.17
CA TYR A 148 16.89 22.78 11.75
C TYR A 148 17.19 21.60 10.84
N GLY A 149 16.43 21.49 9.75
CA GLY A 149 16.64 20.50 8.69
C GLY A 149 16.56 19.06 9.21
N ASP A 150 17.52 18.24 8.79
CA ASP A 150 17.56 16.80 9.08
C ASP A 150 17.78 16.48 10.57
N GLU A 151 18.25 17.46 11.36
CA GLU A 151 18.46 17.28 12.80
C GLU A 151 17.14 17.11 13.58
N VAL A 152 16.01 17.61 13.04
CA VAL A 152 14.68 17.42 13.64
C VAL A 152 14.25 15.95 13.61
N ASP A 153 14.51 15.27 12.50
CA ASP A 153 14.20 13.84 12.38
C ASP A 153 15.12 12.99 13.29
N MET A 154 16.37 13.41 13.45
CA MET A 154 17.32 12.77 14.37
C MET A 154 16.89 12.94 15.84
N TRP A 155 16.41 14.13 16.21
CA TRP A 155 15.77 14.38 17.51
C TRP A 155 14.58 13.44 17.73
N GLY A 156 13.72 13.29 16.73
CA GLY A 156 12.57 12.39 16.79
C GLY A 156 12.98 10.93 17.04
N ASP A 157 13.99 10.44 16.30
CA ASP A 157 14.55 9.10 16.50
C ASP A 157 15.13 8.92 17.91
N MET A 158 15.84 9.92 18.43
CA MET A 158 16.42 9.90 19.78
C MET A 158 15.35 9.80 20.86
N VAL A 159 14.29 10.61 20.77
CA VAL A 159 13.21 10.62 21.78
C VAL A 159 12.52 9.26 21.86
N VAL A 160 12.16 8.67 20.71
CA VAL A 160 11.54 7.35 20.65
C VAL A 160 12.51 6.28 21.20
N ALA A 161 13.79 6.34 20.86
CA ALA A 161 14.79 5.40 21.35
C ALA A 161 14.95 5.47 22.88
N VAL A 162 14.93 6.68 23.46
CA VAL A 162 15.04 6.89 24.92
C VAL A 162 13.77 6.40 25.64
N GLU A 163 12.59 6.66 25.07
CA GLU A 163 11.33 6.13 25.62
C GLU A 163 11.32 4.60 25.64
N ASP A 164 11.81 3.98 24.56
CA ASP A 164 11.90 2.51 24.45
C ASP A 164 12.84 1.88 25.50
N LEU A 165 13.82 2.63 26.03
CA LEU A 165 14.70 2.12 27.09
C LEU A 165 13.96 1.78 28.39
N GLN A 166 12.77 2.35 28.62
CA GLN A 166 11.93 2.01 29.78
C GLN A 166 11.52 0.53 29.79
N THR A 167 11.56 -0.14 28.63
CA THR A 167 11.28 -1.57 28.50
C THR A 167 12.46 -2.45 28.94
N VAL A 168 13.64 -1.86 29.17
CA VAL A 168 14.87 -2.58 29.53
C VAL A 168 15.04 -2.60 31.05
N GLY A 169 14.96 -3.79 31.64
CA GLY A 169 15.27 -4.01 33.05
C GLY A 169 16.75 -4.27 33.28
N PHE A 170 17.36 -3.52 34.20
CA PHE A 170 18.74 -3.76 34.64
C PHE A 170 18.73 -4.48 35.99
N THR A 171 19.40 -5.63 36.05
CA THR A 171 19.58 -6.38 37.30
C THR A 171 21.06 -6.47 37.63
N MET A 172 21.44 -5.99 38.81
CA MET A 172 22.80 -6.15 39.31
C MET A 172 22.92 -7.45 40.08
N ALA A 173 23.79 -8.35 39.62
CA ALA A 173 24.12 -9.58 40.31
C ALA A 173 25.55 -9.52 40.86
N ARG A 174 25.76 -10.02 42.08
CA ARG A 174 27.12 -10.27 42.58
C ARG A 174 27.68 -11.51 41.90
N CYS A 175 28.85 -11.38 41.28
CA CYS A 175 29.59 -12.54 40.82
C CYS A 175 30.30 -13.18 42.03
N PRO A 176 30.08 -14.48 42.33
CA PRO A 176 30.86 -15.17 43.34
C PRO A 176 32.34 -15.22 42.93
N PRO A 177 33.29 -15.18 43.89
CA PRO A 177 34.70 -15.31 43.58
C PRO A 177 34.97 -16.65 42.89
N ASN A 178 35.65 -16.57 41.74
CA ASN A 178 35.91 -17.70 40.85
C ASN A 178 36.84 -18.72 41.56
N THR A 179 36.33 -19.89 41.93
CA THR A 179 37.12 -20.98 42.56
C THR A 179 37.93 -21.81 41.56
N ARG A 180 38.11 -21.34 40.32
CA ARG A 180 38.82 -22.05 39.26
C ARG A 180 40.15 -21.39 38.93
N GLN A 181 41.16 -21.61 39.76
CA GLN A 181 42.58 -21.54 39.40
C GLN A 181 43.45 -22.16 40.51
N GLU A 182 43.16 -23.40 40.92
CA GLU A 182 44.09 -24.17 41.78
C GLU A 182 44.07 -25.67 41.41
N GLN A 183 44.11 -25.98 40.11
CA GLN A 183 44.41 -27.32 39.59
C GLN A 183 45.15 -27.19 38.25
N ALA A 184 46.38 -26.68 38.30
CA ALA A 184 47.40 -26.87 37.27
C ALA A 184 48.76 -26.46 37.84
N VAL A 185 49.35 -27.37 38.62
CA VAL A 185 50.80 -27.44 38.86
C VAL A 185 51.21 -28.88 38.56
#